data_AF-A0A1I7GUJ8-F1
#
_entry.id   AF-A0A1I7GUJ8-F1
#
_cell.length_a   1.000
_cell.length_b   1.000
_cell.length_c   1.000
_cell.angle_alpha   90.00
_cell.angle_beta   90.00
_cell.angle_gamma   90.00
#
_symmetry.space_group_name_H-M   'P 1'
#
loop_
_entity.id
_entity.type
_entity.pdbx_description
1 polymer ?
#
loop_
_entity_poly.entity_id
_entity_poly.type
_entity_poly.pdbx_seq_one_letter_code
_entity_poly.pdbx_strand_id
1 'polypeptide(L)'
;MVDLAKLAESLSESITKFLAEMHSRHESSESERDSRLAGRLDSLRRLDLKHDELLWRTVLAEDRASFLEEIFEQQESIVQMLVKIWKFRLEITEARSKSEGMLEGHDTQKTIQAKKGARGKIAKDPKQTEKAFVYGCWQNWRNNPGSYKGKAAFARDMLDKCQHLESQKKIEDWCREWERNAIT
;
A
#
# COMPACT_ATOMS: atom_id res chain seq x y z
N MET A 1 -117.12 -1.66 -29.06
CA MET A 1 -116.21 -0.76 -29.81
C MET A 1 -114.90 -0.74 -29.06
N VAL A 2 -113.82 -1.23 -29.67
CA VAL A 2 -112.48 -1.16 -29.06
C VAL A 2 -112.08 0.30 -29.01
N ASP A 3 -111.61 0.74 -27.85
CA ASP A 3 -111.21 2.11 -27.58
C ASP A 3 -109.87 2.39 -28.28
N LEU A 4 -109.93 2.96 -29.49
CA LEU A 4 -108.76 3.24 -30.33
C LEU A 4 -107.70 4.08 -29.60
N ALA A 5 -108.12 4.90 -28.63
CA ALA A 5 -107.21 5.68 -27.80
C ALA A 5 -106.30 4.79 -26.94
N LYS A 6 -106.85 3.73 -26.30
CA LYS A 6 -106.08 2.78 -25.49
C LYS A 6 -105.08 1.96 -26.33
N LEU A 7 -105.45 1.65 -27.57
CA LEU A 7 -104.58 0.93 -28.49
C LEU A 7 -103.42 1.83 -28.99
N ALA A 8 -103.68 3.11 -29.24
CA ALA A 8 -102.65 4.08 -29.59
C ALA A 8 -101.69 4.34 -28.42
N GLU A 9 -102.20 4.44 -27.18
CA GLU A 9 -101.39 4.62 -25.97
C GLU A 9 -100.50 3.40 -25.71
N SER A 10 -101.04 2.18 -25.79
CA SER A 10 -100.26 0.94 -25.65
C SER A 10 -99.18 0.78 -26.73
N LEU A 11 -99.49 1.17 -27.97
CA LEU A 11 -98.52 1.14 -29.07
C LEU A 11 -97.41 2.19 -28.84
N SER A 12 -97.77 3.39 -28.37
CA SER A 12 -96.80 4.44 -28.03
C SER A 12 -95.86 4.02 -26.89
N GLU A 13 -96.39 3.40 -25.84
CA GLU A 13 -95.58 2.84 -24.76
C GLU A 13 -94.64 1.74 -25.25
N SER A 14 -95.13 0.83 -26.10
CA SER A 14 -94.32 -0.26 -26.65
C SER A 14 -93.19 0.26 -27.55
N ILE A 15 -93.47 1.27 -28.38
CA ILE A 15 -92.45 1.91 -29.23
C ILE A 15 -91.41 2.64 -28.37
N THR A 16 -91.85 3.39 -27.36
CA THR A 16 -90.93 4.12 -26.46
C THR A 16 -90.02 3.16 -25.70
N LYS A 17 -90.56 2.04 -25.20
CA LYS A 17 -89.79 0.99 -24.53
C LYS A 17 -88.77 0.34 -25.47
N PHE A 18 -89.17 0.04 -26.71
CA PHE A 18 -88.28 -0.54 -27.72
C PHE A 18 -87.14 0.41 -28.10
N LEU A 19 -87.44 1.71 -28.30
CA LEU A 19 -86.42 2.72 -28.61
C LEU A 19 -85.46 2.93 -27.43
N ALA A 20 -85.95 2.96 -26.19
CA ALA A 20 -85.11 3.04 -25.00
C ALA A 20 -84.20 1.81 -24.84
N GLU A 21 -84.72 0.61 -25.13
CA GLU A 21 -83.92 -0.63 -25.11
C GLU A 21 -82.86 -0.64 -26.22
N MET A 22 -83.20 -0.20 -27.43
CA MET A 22 -82.23 -0.06 -28.52
C MET A 22 -81.14 0.95 -28.19
N HIS A 23 -81.50 2.10 -27.61
CA HIS A 23 -80.53 3.12 -27.21
C HIS A 23 -79.59 2.60 -26.11
N SER A 24 -80.13 1.95 -25.08
CA SER A 24 -79.33 1.34 -24.01
C SER A 24 -78.40 0.23 -24.54
N ARG A 25 -78.86 -0.60 -25.49
CA ARG A 25 -78.02 -1.61 -26.15
C ARG A 25 -76.91 -0.97 -27.00
N HIS A 26 -77.20 0.17 -27.66
CA HIS A 26 -76.21 0.92 -28.43
C HIS A 26 -75.14 1.52 -27.51
N GLU A 27 -75.54 2.22 -26.45
CA GLU A 27 -74.63 2.81 -25.46
C GLU A 27 -73.76 1.74 -24.78
N SER A 28 -74.35 0.60 -24.41
CA SER A 28 -73.58 -0.52 -23.83
C SER A 28 -72.56 -1.11 -24.83
N SER A 29 -72.92 -1.19 -26.11
CA SER A 29 -72.03 -1.69 -27.16
C SER A 29 -70.89 -0.70 -27.46
N GLU A 30 -71.18 0.60 -27.47
CA GLU A 30 -70.16 1.65 -27.61
C GLU A 30 -69.21 1.67 -26.41
N SER A 31 -69.73 1.63 -25.19
CA SER A 31 -68.91 1.56 -23.98
C SER A 31 -67.99 0.32 -23.97
N GLU A 32 -68.47 -0.84 -24.43
CA GLU A 32 -67.64 -2.05 -24.51
C GLU A 32 -66.54 -1.91 -25.59
N ARG A 33 -66.86 -1.31 -26.75
CA ARG A 33 -65.88 -1.03 -27.80
C ARG A 33 -64.81 -0.05 -27.31
N ASP A 34 -65.20 1.01 -26.63
CA ASP A 34 -64.28 2.01 -26.09
C ASP A 34 -63.36 1.41 -25.03
N SER A 35 -63.89 0.57 -24.14
CA SER A 35 -63.10 -0.17 -23.15
C SER A 35 -62.07 -1.10 -23.82
N ARG A 36 -62.47 -1.82 -24.88
CA ARG A 36 -61.56 -2.68 -25.66
C ARG A 36 -60.48 -1.87 -26.39
N LEU A 37 -60.83 -0.72 -26.97
CA LEU A 37 -59.88 0.17 -27.63
C LEU A 37 -58.89 0.79 -26.63
N ALA A 38 -59.37 1.23 -25.47
CA ALA A 38 -58.51 1.73 -24.39
C ALA A 38 -57.49 0.67 -23.93
N GLY A 39 -57.92 -0.58 -23.74
CA GLY A 39 -57.02 -1.69 -23.39
C GLY A 39 -55.97 -2.01 -24.46
N ARG A 40 -56.32 -1.91 -25.75
CA ARG A 40 -55.38 -2.08 -26.87
C ARG A 40 -54.37 -0.94 -26.94
N LEU A 41 -54.82 0.31 -26.80
CA LEU A 41 -53.95 1.49 -26.79
C LEU A 41 -52.95 1.45 -25.61
N ASP A 42 -53.40 1.06 -24.42
CA ASP A 42 -52.55 0.88 -23.25
C ASP A 42 -51.49 -0.23 -23.46
N SER A 43 -51.89 -1.33 -24.11
CA SER A 43 -50.96 -2.41 -24.46
C SER A 43 -49.92 -1.99 -25.50
N LEU A 44 -50.31 -1.19 -26.51
CA LEU A 44 -49.37 -0.63 -27.48
C LEU A 44 -48.38 0.35 -26.83
N ARG A 45 -48.85 1.23 -25.94
CA ARG A 45 -47.97 2.13 -25.17
C ARG A 45 -46.95 1.37 -24.32
N ARG A 46 -47.37 0.28 -23.68
CA ARG A 46 -46.44 -0.59 -22.92
C ARG A 46 -45.38 -1.25 -23.81
N LEU A 47 -45.72 -1.63 -25.04
CA LEU A 47 -44.75 -2.20 -25.98
C LEU A 47 -43.76 -1.16 -26.48
N ASP A 48 -44.24 0.05 -26.77
CA ASP A 48 -43.42 1.20 -27.21
C ASP A 48 -42.39 1.57 -26.13
N LEU A 49 -42.84 1.70 -24.87
CA LEU A 49 -41.95 1.94 -23.73
C LEU A 49 -40.90 0.83 -23.53
N LYS A 50 -41.26 -0.44 -23.76
CA LYS A 50 -40.31 -1.56 -23.68
C LYS A 50 -39.29 -1.54 -24.82
N HIS A 51 -39.72 -1.15 -26.01
CA HIS A 51 -38.84 -1.02 -27.16
C HIS A 51 -37.83 0.10 -26.94
N ASP A 52 -38.28 1.25 -26.45
CA ASP A 52 -37.40 2.37 -26.07
C ASP A 52 -36.43 1.97 -24.96
N GLU A 53 -36.90 1.24 -23.93
CA GLU A 53 -36.02 0.73 -22.87
C GLU A 53 -34.95 -0.21 -23.40
N LEU A 54 -35.28 -1.11 -24.33
CA LEU A 54 -34.32 -2.02 -24.96
C LEU A 54 -33.30 -1.26 -25.81
N LEU A 55 -33.74 -0.28 -26.62
CA LEU A 55 -32.86 0.57 -27.41
C LEU A 55 -31.90 1.38 -26.52
N TRP A 56 -32.38 1.97 -25.44
CA TRP A 56 -31.51 2.68 -24.50
C TRP A 56 -30.50 1.74 -23.84
N ARG A 57 -30.90 0.52 -23.50
CA ARG A 57 -29.97 -0.48 -22.94
C ARG A 57 -28.91 -0.91 -23.94
N THR A 58 -29.23 -1.07 -25.22
CA THR A 58 -28.25 -1.44 -26.25
C THR A 58 -27.31 -0.29 -26.57
N VAL A 59 -27.83 0.93 -26.75
CA VAL A 59 -27.00 2.12 -27.00
C VAL A 59 -26.05 2.38 -25.83
N LEU A 60 -26.55 2.30 -24.59
CA LEU A 60 -25.69 2.44 -23.41
C LEU A 60 -24.69 1.28 -23.26
N ALA A 61 -24.99 0.08 -23.76
CA ALA A 61 -24.05 -1.03 -23.75
C ALA A 61 -22.91 -0.83 -24.76
N GLU A 62 -23.22 -0.33 -25.96
CA GLU A 62 -22.25 0.00 -27.01
C GLU A 62 -21.32 1.15 -26.58
N ASP A 63 -21.88 2.24 -26.03
CA ASP A 63 -21.09 3.37 -25.51
C ASP A 63 -20.21 2.96 -24.32
N ARG A 64 -20.69 2.04 -23.48
CA ARG A 64 -19.88 1.49 -22.38
C ARG A 64 -18.76 0.60 -22.88
N ALA A 65 -18.99 -0.18 -23.93
CA ALA A 65 -17.97 -1.06 -24.49
C ALA A 65 -16.80 -0.27 -25.08
N SER A 66 -17.09 0.75 -25.90
CA SER A 66 -16.06 1.62 -26.48
C SER A 66 -15.25 2.37 -25.42
N PHE A 67 -15.92 2.91 -24.39
CA PHE A 67 -15.26 3.58 -23.27
C PHE A 67 -14.34 2.63 -22.48
N LEU A 68 -14.76 1.37 -22.28
CA LEU A 68 -13.93 0.38 -21.61
C LEU A 68 -12.72 -0.01 -22.46
N GLU A 69 -12.86 -0.16 -23.77
CA GLU A 69 -11.74 -0.42 -24.69
C GLU A 69 -10.69 0.71 -24.63
N GLU A 70 -11.11 1.97 -24.65
CA GLU A 70 -10.21 3.13 -24.51
C GLU A 70 -9.44 3.10 -23.17
N ILE A 71 -10.12 2.76 -22.06
CA ILE A 71 -9.47 2.59 -20.76
C ILE A 71 -8.44 1.47 -20.81
N PHE A 72 -8.75 0.33 -21.42
CA PHE A 72 -7.83 -0.80 -21.51
C PHE A 72 -6.58 -0.45 -22.32
N GLU A 73 -6.72 0.23 -23.46
CA GLU A 73 -5.58 0.70 -24.26
C GLU A 73 -4.70 1.69 -23.47
N GLN A 74 -5.32 2.61 -22.74
CA GLN A 74 -4.58 3.54 -21.88
C GLN A 74 -3.81 2.81 -20.77
N GLN A 75 -4.42 1.80 -20.14
CA GLN A 75 -3.76 0.97 -19.13
C GLN A 75 -2.58 0.18 -19.71
N GLU A 76 -2.71 -0.37 -20.93
CA GLU A 76 -1.62 -1.09 -21.58
C GLU A 76 -0.39 -0.18 -21.81
N SER A 77 -0.63 1.04 -22.27
CA SER A 77 0.43 2.05 -22.46
C SER A 77 1.17 2.37 -21.14
N ILE A 78 0.41 2.53 -20.04
CA ILE A 78 0.97 2.78 -18.70
C ILE A 78 1.82 1.58 -18.25
N VAL A 79 1.32 0.35 -18.42
CA VAL A 79 2.05 -0.86 -18.04
C VAL A 79 3.37 -0.98 -18.83
N GLN A 80 3.35 -0.73 -20.14
CA GLN A 80 4.57 -0.74 -20.96
C GLN A 80 5.58 0.32 -20.52
N MET A 81 5.13 1.51 -20.13
CA MET A 81 6.00 2.56 -19.58
C MET A 81 6.64 2.11 -18.27
N LEU A 82 5.87 1.52 -17.35
CA LEU A 82 6.38 1.04 -16.05
C LEU A 82 7.41 -0.07 -16.23
N VAL A 83 7.20 -0.99 -17.18
CA VAL A 83 8.18 -2.04 -17.52
C VAL A 83 9.49 -1.43 -18.01
N LYS A 84 9.45 -0.37 -18.84
CA LYS A 84 10.67 0.33 -19.30
C LYS A 84 11.40 1.01 -18.14
N ILE A 85 10.67 1.70 -17.25
CA ILE A 85 11.25 2.35 -16.07
C ILE A 85 11.92 1.32 -15.16
N TRP A 86 11.28 0.17 -14.95
CA TRP A 86 11.83 -0.91 -14.13
C TRP A 86 13.12 -1.48 -14.74
N LYS A 87 13.14 -1.76 -16.04
CA LYS A 87 14.36 -2.22 -16.75
C LYS A 87 15.51 -1.22 -16.63
N PHE A 88 15.25 0.06 -16.85
CA PHE A 88 16.27 1.10 -16.73
C PHE A 88 16.84 1.20 -15.31
N ARG A 89 15.99 1.06 -14.28
CA ARG A 89 16.44 1.02 -12.89
C ARG A 89 17.35 -0.18 -12.60
N LEU A 90 17.04 -1.35 -13.17
CA LEU A 90 17.87 -2.54 -13.01
C LEU A 90 19.27 -2.34 -13.62
N GLU A 91 19.36 -1.80 -14.82
CA GLU A 91 20.64 -1.49 -15.49
C GLU A 91 21.50 -0.51 -14.66
N ILE A 92 20.89 0.51 -14.06
CA ILE A 92 21.60 1.44 -13.16
C ILE A 92 22.16 0.70 -11.94
N THR A 93 21.39 -0.22 -11.34
CA THR A 93 21.85 -0.96 -10.15
C THR A 93 23.00 -1.91 -10.49
N GLU A 94 22.97 -2.56 -11.64
CA GLU A 94 24.05 -3.43 -12.10
C GLU A 94 25.32 -2.61 -12.40
N ALA A 95 25.17 -1.47 -13.08
CA ALA A 95 26.29 -0.56 -13.35
C ALA A 95 26.94 -0.04 -12.07
N ARG A 96 26.14 0.29 -11.05
CA ARG A 96 26.64 0.74 -9.74
C ARG A 96 27.36 -0.36 -8.98
N SER A 97 26.82 -1.57 -8.94
CA SER A 97 27.49 -2.73 -8.31
C SER A 97 28.86 -2.99 -8.93
N LYS A 98 28.95 -2.90 -10.27
CA LYS A 98 30.21 -3.08 -11.00
C LYS A 98 31.24 -2.00 -10.69
N SER A 99 30.83 -0.74 -10.49
CA SER A 99 31.76 0.35 -10.17
C SER A 99 32.22 0.34 -8.70
N GLU A 100 31.36 -0.01 -7.76
CA GLU A 100 31.70 -0.13 -6.33
C GLU A 100 32.78 -1.22 -6.12
N GLY A 101 32.64 -2.39 -6.75
CA GLY A 101 33.66 -3.45 -6.69
C GLY A 101 35.02 -3.05 -7.27
N MET A 102 35.08 -2.06 -8.15
CA MET A 102 36.31 -1.61 -8.80
C MET A 102 37.10 -0.60 -7.96
N LEU A 103 36.44 0.14 -7.05
CA LEU A 103 37.08 1.13 -6.18
C LEU A 103 37.61 0.52 -4.87
N GLU A 104 37.00 -0.55 -4.36
CA GLU A 104 37.44 -1.18 -3.12
C GLU A 104 38.79 -1.91 -3.23
N GLY A 105 39.22 -2.33 -4.41
CA GLY A 105 40.40 -3.17 -4.59
C GLY A 105 41.75 -2.50 -4.30
N HIS A 106 41.87 -1.19 -4.50
CA HIS A 106 43.19 -0.54 -4.55
C HIS A 106 43.58 0.20 -3.26
N ASP A 107 42.61 0.65 -2.47
CA ASP A 107 42.86 1.38 -1.21
C ASP A 107 42.86 0.45 0.02
N THR A 108 42.11 -0.65 -0.06
CA THR A 108 42.09 -1.68 0.99
C THR A 108 43.43 -2.41 1.10
N GLN A 109 44.13 -2.69 0.00
CA GLN A 109 45.42 -3.38 0.08
C GLN A 109 46.50 -2.53 0.76
N LYS A 110 46.58 -1.23 0.45
CA LYS A 110 47.54 -0.31 1.10
C LYS A 110 47.26 -0.17 2.59
N THR A 111 45.99 -0.03 2.97
CA THR A 111 45.61 0.09 4.38
C THR A 111 45.83 -1.22 5.16
N ILE A 112 45.60 -2.38 4.55
CA ILE A 112 45.88 -3.68 5.18
C ILE A 112 47.38 -3.86 5.44
N GLN A 113 48.23 -3.53 4.46
CA GLN A 113 49.69 -3.62 4.64
C GLN A 113 50.19 -2.64 5.71
N ALA A 114 49.68 -1.41 5.72
CA ALA A 114 50.01 -0.42 6.76
C ALA A 114 49.60 -0.92 8.17
N LYS A 115 48.41 -1.48 8.32
CA LYS A 115 47.93 -2.06 9.58
C LYS A 115 48.80 -3.24 10.03
N LYS A 116 49.19 -4.14 9.12
CA LYS A 116 50.10 -5.26 9.43
C LYS A 116 51.46 -4.77 9.92
N GLY A 117 52.04 -3.78 9.25
CA GLY A 117 53.31 -3.16 9.66
C GLY A 117 53.23 -2.50 11.04
N ALA A 118 52.15 -1.75 11.30
CA ALA A 118 51.93 -1.13 12.61
C ALA A 118 51.78 -2.16 13.74
N ARG A 119 51.01 -3.24 13.52
CA ARG A 119 50.89 -4.35 14.49
C ARG A 119 52.22 -5.01 14.80
N GLY A 120 53.05 -5.24 13.77
CA GLY A 120 54.38 -5.80 13.94
C GLY A 120 55.31 -4.92 14.78
N LYS A 121 55.22 -3.59 14.64
CA LYS A 121 55.98 -2.64 15.47
C LYS A 121 55.49 -2.63 16.92
N ILE A 122 54.18 -2.57 17.13
CA ILE A 122 53.58 -2.57 18.48
C ILE A 122 53.92 -3.86 19.23
N ALA A 123 53.90 -5.01 18.56
CA ALA A 123 54.23 -6.30 19.17
C ALA A 123 55.68 -6.39 19.67
N LYS A 124 56.60 -5.59 19.11
CA LYS A 124 58.01 -5.53 19.52
C LYS A 124 58.29 -4.42 20.55
N ASP A 125 57.30 -3.60 20.88
CA ASP A 125 57.46 -2.50 21.82
C ASP A 125 57.47 -3.05 23.26
N PRO A 126 58.57 -2.87 24.03
CA PRO A 126 58.65 -3.35 25.41
C PRO A 126 57.57 -2.75 26.32
N LYS A 127 57.02 -1.58 25.95
CA LYS A 127 55.90 -0.94 26.66
C LYS A 127 54.63 -1.79 26.64
N GLN A 128 54.44 -2.68 25.65
CA GLN A 128 53.28 -3.60 25.62
C GLN A 128 53.41 -4.69 26.68
N THR A 129 54.61 -5.24 26.86
CA THR A 129 54.87 -6.24 27.92
C THR A 129 54.63 -5.63 29.30
N GLU A 130 55.12 -4.40 29.53
CA GLU A 130 54.86 -3.68 30.77
C GLU A 130 53.38 -3.32 30.95
N LYS A 131 52.66 -2.92 29.89
CA LYS A 131 51.21 -2.69 29.96
C LYS A 131 50.46 -3.96 30.38
N ALA A 132 50.84 -5.13 29.85
CA ALA A 132 50.25 -6.41 30.23
C ALA A 132 50.54 -6.77 31.70
N PHE A 133 51.77 -6.51 32.17
CA PHE A 133 52.13 -6.66 33.59
C PHE A 133 51.28 -5.76 34.50
N VAL A 134 51.18 -4.47 34.17
CA VAL A 134 50.36 -3.51 34.91
C VAL A 134 48.89 -3.93 34.94
N TYR A 135 48.36 -4.48 33.84
CA TYR A 135 47.00 -5.01 33.80
C TYR A 135 46.79 -6.16 34.79
N GLY A 136 47.74 -7.10 34.88
CA GLY A 136 47.69 -8.18 35.87
C GLY A 136 47.71 -7.66 37.31
N CYS A 137 48.59 -6.68 37.61
CA CYS A 137 48.60 -6.02 38.91
C CYS A 137 47.29 -5.28 39.21
N TRP A 138 46.69 -4.65 38.19
CA TRP A 138 45.42 -3.96 38.31
C TRP A 138 44.27 -4.93 38.62
N GLN A 139 44.20 -6.09 37.94
CA GLN A 139 43.20 -7.12 38.23
C GLN A 139 43.32 -7.64 39.67
N ASN A 140 44.55 -7.90 40.12
CA ASN A 140 44.80 -8.30 41.52
C ASN A 140 44.36 -7.23 42.51
N TRP A 141 44.62 -5.95 42.21
CA TRP A 141 44.15 -4.85 43.04
C TRP A 141 42.62 -4.71 43.01
N ARG A 142 41.96 -4.93 41.88
CA ARG A 142 40.49 -4.94 41.81
C ARG A 142 39.87 -6.02 42.68
N ASN A 143 40.51 -7.18 42.76
CA ASN A 143 40.08 -8.27 43.63
C ASN A 143 40.37 -8.00 45.12
N ASN A 144 41.41 -7.20 45.42
CA ASN A 144 41.75 -6.77 46.77
C ASN A 144 42.03 -5.25 46.84
N PRO A 145 40.97 -4.42 46.97
CA PRO A 145 41.10 -2.96 46.87
C PRO A 145 41.91 -2.33 48.02
N GLY A 146 42.15 -3.06 49.12
CA GLY A 146 42.89 -2.56 50.28
C GLY A 146 44.37 -2.26 50.02
N SER A 147 44.96 -2.82 48.96
CA SER A 147 46.39 -2.66 48.65
C SER A 147 46.78 -1.25 48.21
N TYR A 148 45.86 -0.49 47.60
CA TYR A 148 46.13 0.88 47.15
C TYR A 148 44.96 1.82 47.44
N LYS A 149 45.27 3.01 47.95
CA LYS A 149 44.29 4.05 48.29
C LYS A 149 43.51 4.60 47.08
N GLY A 150 43.98 4.35 45.85
CA GLY A 150 43.34 4.80 44.62
C GLY A 150 44.26 4.69 43.40
N LYS A 151 43.72 5.03 42.22
CA LYS A 151 44.41 4.89 40.91
C LYS A 151 45.74 5.64 40.86
N ALA A 152 45.82 6.84 41.45
CA ALA A 152 47.04 7.62 41.48
C ALA A 152 48.14 6.99 42.35
N ALA A 153 47.78 6.28 43.43
CA ALA A 153 48.74 5.56 44.26
C ALA A 153 49.23 4.30 43.53
N PHE A 154 48.31 3.56 42.91
CA PHE A 154 48.62 2.42 42.06
C PHE A 154 49.53 2.81 40.89
N ALA A 155 49.19 3.89 40.17
CA ALA A 155 49.94 4.34 39.00
C ALA A 155 51.39 4.77 39.34
N ARG A 156 51.62 5.39 40.50
CA ARG A 156 52.98 5.72 40.97
C ARG A 156 53.80 4.45 41.24
N ASP A 157 53.25 3.51 41.99
CA ASP A 157 53.92 2.24 42.30
C ASP A 157 54.20 1.40 41.04
N MET A 158 53.30 1.41 40.05
CA MET A 158 53.55 0.75 38.77
C MET A 158 54.59 1.46 37.92
N LEU A 159 54.66 2.80 37.98
CA LEU A 159 55.67 3.58 37.29
C LEU A 159 57.08 3.29 37.84
N ASP A 160 57.22 3.11 39.15
CA ASP A 160 58.49 2.74 39.78
C ASP A 160 58.95 1.31 39.41
N LYS A 161 58.00 0.41 39.06
CA LYS A 161 58.26 -0.99 38.69
C LYS A 161 58.54 -1.20 37.20
N CYS A 162 58.14 -0.28 36.34
CA CYS A 162 58.25 -0.41 34.89
C CYS A 162 59.28 0.58 34.34
N GLN A 163 60.29 0.08 33.63
CA GLN A 163 61.41 0.88 33.15
C GLN A 163 61.05 1.72 31.92
N HIS A 164 60.15 1.23 31.06
CA HIS A 164 59.83 1.88 29.78
C HIS A 164 58.56 2.74 29.84
N LEU A 165 57.86 2.77 30.98
CA LEU A 165 56.73 3.67 31.20
C LEU A 165 57.22 5.04 31.66
N GLU A 166 56.77 6.09 30.99
CA GLU A 166 57.28 7.46 31.23
C GLU A 166 56.28 8.33 32.00
N SER A 167 55.02 7.91 32.13
CA SER A 167 53.96 8.79 32.62
C SER A 167 52.94 8.05 33.48
N GLN A 168 52.83 8.49 34.74
CA GLN A 168 51.76 8.09 35.67
C GLN A 168 50.36 8.29 35.04
N LYS A 169 50.15 9.42 34.36
CA LYS A 169 48.87 9.74 33.71
C LYS A 169 48.44 8.64 32.75
N LYS A 170 49.38 8.09 31.97
CA LYS A 170 49.09 7.02 31.00
C LYS A 170 48.57 5.76 31.67
N ILE A 171 49.13 5.41 32.83
CA ILE A 171 48.69 4.25 33.63
C ILE A 171 47.30 4.50 34.22
N GLU A 172 47.03 5.72 34.72
CA GLU A 172 45.69 6.08 35.20
C GLU A 172 44.64 6.02 34.10
N ASP A 173 44.97 6.48 32.89
CA ASP A 173 44.07 6.44 31.73
C ASP A 173 43.78 4.99 31.32
N TRP A 174 44.76 4.08 31.34
CA TRP A 174 44.53 2.64 31.15
C TRP A 174 43.60 2.06 32.21
N CYS A 175 43.79 2.40 33.48
CA CYS A 175 42.89 1.95 34.55
C CYS A 175 41.44 2.36 34.26
N ARG A 176 41.20 3.60 33.80
CA ARG A 176 39.86 4.09 33.44
C ARG A 176 39.29 3.38 32.21
N GLU A 177 40.13 3.06 31.23
CA GLU A 177 39.74 2.30 30.04
C GLU A 177 39.30 0.88 30.41
N TRP A 178 40.09 0.19 31.23
CA TRP A 178 39.76 -1.17 31.67
C TRP A 178 38.52 -1.24 32.54
N GLU A 179 38.28 -0.26 33.41
CA GLU A 179 37.03 -0.18 34.17
C GLU A 179 35.81 -0.03 33.26
N ARG A 180 35.89 0.81 32.22
CA ARG A 180 34.79 0.96 31.24
C ARG A 180 34.51 -0.35 30.52
N ASN A 181 35.56 -1.06 30.11
CA ASN A 181 35.43 -2.32 29.38
C ASN A 181 34.93 -3.47 30.26
N ALA A 182 35.19 -3.45 31.57
CA ALA A 182 34.74 -4.49 32.50
C ALA A 182 33.26 -4.37 32.93
N ILE A 183 32.63 -3.22 32.65
CA ILE A 183 31.20 -2.97 32.95
C ILE A 183 30.28 -3.42 31.80
N THR A 184 30.84 -3.59 30.59
CA THR A 184 30.11 -4.06 29.40
C THR A 184 30.13 -5.58 29.34
#